data_AF-A0A970JCR2-F1
#
_entry.id   AF-A0A970JCR2-F1
#
_cell.length_a   1.000
_cell.length_b   1.000
_cell.length_c   1.000
_cell.angle_alpha   90.00
_cell.angle_beta   90.00
_cell.angle_gamma   90.00
#
_symmetry.space_group_name_H-M   'P 1'
#
loop_
_entity.id
_entity.type
_entity.pdbx_description
1 polymer ?
#
loop_
_entity_poly.entity_id
_entity_poly.type
_entity_poly.pdbx_seq_one_letter_code
_entity_poly.pdbx_strand_id
1 'polypeptide(L)'
;QVITLPGEAISYAQFGIVMSGFVSILAGFLVKAIGPKAVDRILPPTITGPIAMVIGLTLAGNALADAAPQALAEGANPTIFNSGWVWVVSLATLLSTILFSKYLKGFLSQLPLLLGACVGCLVAGLVYVIGGESMFRTIADSSTAIFQIPKFTFPKASWLAVWSIMPIALATIPESTAHMYQLDVYVNDLAKKKQSGKKYNLVEKLYLNLIGDGIGDIVAGFIGGPAGTNYGENISTMAITKVFSVPVIIGAAVIAMIMSFFTPLVNLIYSIPLAVIGGLEIYLFGAIAAQGIAIMIEKRVDMFSAKNIAVIACIMIIGLGGQYKFGGNIPFGSFSIPCIAGAAIFGILLNAVLSIGDKDKEESEN
;
A
#
# COMPACT_ATOMS: atom_id res chain seq x y z
N GLN A 1 17.84 -1.16 -17.68
CA GLN A 1 18.53 -1.60 -16.46
C GLN A 1 17.71 -1.19 -15.24
N VAL A 2 17.73 -1.98 -14.17
CA VAL A 2 17.10 -1.61 -12.89
C VAL A 2 17.97 -0.58 -12.19
N ILE A 3 17.45 0.63 -11.95
CA ILE A 3 18.14 1.66 -11.17
C ILE A 3 17.86 1.37 -9.70
N THR A 4 18.91 1.05 -8.94
CA THR A 4 18.81 0.93 -7.48
C THR A 4 19.27 2.23 -6.84
N LEU A 5 18.60 2.65 -5.76
CA LEU A 5 19.02 3.81 -4.99
C LEU A 5 20.45 3.61 -4.45
N PRO A 6 21.31 4.64 -4.45
CA PRO A 6 22.61 4.56 -3.81
C PRO A 6 22.46 4.16 -2.33
N GLY A 7 23.33 3.27 -1.84
CA GLY A 7 23.24 2.74 -0.47
C GLY A 7 23.26 3.84 0.60
N GLU A 8 23.91 4.97 0.32
CA GLU A 8 23.92 6.13 1.20
C GLU A 8 22.55 6.85 1.26
N ALA A 9 21.86 6.99 0.12
CA ALA A 9 20.51 7.55 0.10
C ALA A 9 19.53 6.64 0.86
N ILE A 10 19.67 5.31 0.69
CA ILE A 10 18.91 4.32 1.45
C ILE A 10 19.20 4.48 2.96
N SER A 11 20.47 4.63 3.34
CA SER A 11 20.88 4.78 4.75
C SER A 11 20.25 5.99 5.44
N TYR A 12 20.10 7.12 4.73
CA TYR A 12 19.40 8.29 5.29
C TYR A 12 17.89 8.05 5.39
N ALA A 13 17.27 7.46 4.37
CA ALA A 13 15.85 7.14 4.39
C ALA A 13 15.49 6.15 5.51
N GLN A 14 16.34 5.14 5.73
CA GLN A 14 16.23 4.16 6.82
C GLN A 14 16.11 4.82 8.20
N PHE A 15 16.87 5.89 8.46
CA PHE A 15 16.77 6.59 9.73
C PHE A 15 15.40 7.26 9.91
N GLY A 16 14.85 7.84 8.85
CA GLY A 16 13.47 8.35 8.84
C GLY A 16 12.44 7.25 9.09
N ILE A 17 12.62 6.06 8.50
CA ILE A 17 11.75 4.89 8.71
C ILE A 17 11.82 4.39 10.17
N VAL A 18 13.01 4.29 10.75
CA VAL A 18 13.18 3.91 12.16
C VAL A 18 12.45 4.91 13.08
N MET A 19 12.56 6.21 12.82
CA MET A 19 11.85 7.24 13.58
C MET A 19 10.34 7.19 13.37
N SER A 20 9.86 6.87 12.16
CA SER A 20 8.45 6.57 11.86
C SER A 20 7.93 5.43 12.74
N GLY A 21 8.71 4.35 12.89
CA GLY A 21 8.33 3.22 13.73
C GLY A 21 8.14 3.56 15.21
N PHE A 22 8.97 4.45 15.76
CA PHE A 22 8.76 4.98 17.11
C PHE A 22 7.47 5.79 17.24
N VAL A 23 7.09 6.56 16.21
CA VAL A 23 5.81 7.28 16.17
C VAL A 23 4.64 6.30 16.19
N SER A 24 4.69 5.23 15.39
CA SER A 24 3.65 4.19 15.37
C SER A 24 3.50 3.48 16.72
N ILE A 25 4.61 3.15 17.40
CA ILE A 25 4.60 2.57 18.75
C ILE A 25 3.96 3.55 19.75
N LEU A 26 4.33 4.83 19.70
CA LEU A 26 3.81 5.86 20.58
C LEU A 26 2.32 6.08 20.35
N ALA A 27 1.87 6.08 19.08
CA ALA A 27 0.46 6.09 18.71
C ALA A 27 -0.27 4.86 19.25
N GLY A 28 0.33 3.67 19.19
CA GLY A 28 -0.22 2.46 19.81
C GLY A 28 -0.42 2.61 21.32
N PHE A 29 0.58 3.11 22.05
CA PHE A 29 0.42 3.39 23.48
C PHE A 29 -0.66 4.44 23.76
N LEU A 30 -0.75 5.47 22.93
CA LEU A 30 -1.80 6.49 23.04
C LEU A 30 -3.18 5.86 22.84
N VAL A 31 -3.37 5.05 21.80
CA VAL A 31 -4.61 4.31 21.52
C VAL A 31 -5.01 3.42 22.70
N LYS A 32 -4.03 2.73 23.30
CA LYS A 32 -4.26 1.91 24.50
C LYS A 32 -4.75 2.75 25.69
N ALA A 33 -4.23 3.97 25.85
CA ALA A 33 -4.57 4.85 26.96
C ALA A 33 -5.96 5.52 26.79
N ILE A 34 -6.31 5.96 25.57
CA ILE A 34 -7.58 6.65 25.29
C ILE A 34 -8.75 5.67 25.06
N GLY A 35 -8.45 4.42 24.72
CA GLY A 35 -9.43 3.37 24.49
C GLY A 35 -10.06 3.38 23.08
N PRO A 36 -10.73 2.27 22.70
CA PRO A 36 -11.24 2.05 21.34
C PRO A 36 -12.31 3.07 20.92
N LYS A 37 -13.18 3.50 21.85
CA LYS A 37 -14.23 4.49 21.55
C LYS A 37 -13.67 5.84 21.11
N ALA A 38 -12.54 6.24 21.70
CA ALA A 38 -11.87 7.48 21.30
C ALA A 38 -11.25 7.34 19.90
N VAL A 39 -10.74 6.15 19.53
CA VAL A 39 -10.26 5.88 18.17
C VAL A 39 -11.39 6.00 17.17
N ASP A 40 -12.54 5.38 17.41
CA ASP A 40 -13.70 5.46 16.51
C ASP A 40 -14.13 6.93 16.27
N ARG A 41 -14.00 7.78 17.30
CA ARG A 41 -14.30 9.22 17.23
C ARG A 41 -13.23 10.03 16.49
N ILE A 42 -11.96 9.68 16.62
CA ILE A 42 -10.83 10.39 15.99
C ILE A 42 -10.64 9.95 14.53
N LEU A 43 -10.85 8.67 14.25
CA LEU A 43 -10.66 8.02 12.96
C LEU A 43 -11.96 7.37 12.46
N PRO A 44 -13.07 8.12 12.36
CA PRO A 44 -14.29 7.57 11.81
C PRO A 44 -14.10 7.12 10.35
N PRO A 45 -15.02 6.31 9.82
CA PRO A 45 -14.97 5.84 8.43
C PRO A 45 -14.93 6.96 7.37
N THR A 46 -15.42 8.16 7.72
CA THR A 46 -15.32 9.39 6.91
C THR A 46 -13.89 9.92 6.76
N ILE A 47 -12.95 9.41 7.56
CA ILE A 47 -11.52 9.73 7.50
C ILE A 47 -10.72 8.54 6.97
N THR A 48 -10.91 7.35 7.56
CA THR A 48 -10.13 6.16 7.18
C THR A 48 -10.39 5.73 5.74
N GLY A 49 -11.64 5.81 5.26
CA GLY A 49 -12.00 5.52 3.87
C GLY A 49 -11.31 6.44 2.86
N PRO A 50 -11.49 7.78 2.93
CA PRO A 50 -10.82 8.70 2.00
C PRO A 50 -9.30 8.68 2.08
N ILE A 51 -8.71 8.43 3.25
CA ILE A 51 -7.25 8.28 3.35
C ILE A 51 -6.79 7.03 2.59
N ALA A 52 -7.46 5.88 2.77
CA ALA A 52 -7.18 4.68 1.98
C ALA A 52 -7.36 4.93 0.47
N MET A 53 -8.38 5.72 0.08
CA MET A 53 -8.56 6.15 -1.32
C MET A 53 -7.36 6.95 -1.83
N VAL A 54 -6.92 7.96 -1.08
CA VAL A 54 -5.79 8.82 -1.44
C VAL A 54 -4.49 8.00 -1.51
N ILE A 55 -4.25 7.06 -0.61
CA ILE A 55 -3.06 6.20 -0.65
C ILE A 55 -2.96 5.48 -2.00
N GLY A 56 -4.03 4.83 -2.45
CA GLY A 56 -4.05 4.20 -3.78
C GLY A 56 -3.94 5.20 -4.93
N LEU A 57 -4.73 6.27 -4.91
CA LEU A 57 -4.83 7.22 -6.03
C LEU A 57 -3.58 8.09 -6.22
N THR A 58 -2.83 8.36 -5.16
CA THR A 58 -1.57 9.13 -5.26
C THR A 58 -0.47 8.38 -6.01
N LEU A 59 -0.57 7.05 -6.10
CA LEU A 59 0.34 6.20 -6.87
C LEU A 59 -0.10 6.01 -8.33
N ALA A 60 -1.25 6.54 -8.74
CA ALA A 60 -1.76 6.39 -10.11
C ALA A 60 -0.82 6.97 -11.17
N GLY A 61 -0.14 8.07 -10.86
CA GLY A 61 0.86 8.66 -11.76
C GLY A 61 2.05 7.72 -11.99
N ASN A 62 2.52 7.04 -10.94
CA ASN A 62 3.59 6.05 -11.04
C ASN A 62 3.14 4.83 -11.86
N ALA A 63 1.93 4.32 -11.60
CA ALA A 63 1.36 3.21 -12.35
C ALA A 63 1.29 3.49 -13.86
N LEU A 64 0.87 4.70 -14.26
CA LEU A 64 0.85 5.07 -15.68
C LEU A 64 2.26 5.31 -16.25
N ALA A 65 3.18 5.86 -15.47
CA ALA A 65 4.57 6.04 -15.89
C ALA A 65 5.27 4.68 -16.12
N ASP A 66 5.00 3.68 -15.28
CA ASP A 66 5.53 2.33 -15.42
C ASP A 66 4.79 1.52 -16.49
N ALA A 67 3.49 1.78 -16.70
CA ALA A 67 2.72 1.15 -17.77
C ALA A 67 3.16 1.62 -19.15
N ALA A 68 3.63 2.87 -19.24
CA ALA A 68 4.12 3.50 -20.46
C ALA A 68 5.46 4.25 -20.24
N PRO A 69 6.57 3.51 -20.00
CA PRO A 69 7.85 4.12 -19.68
C PRO A 69 8.45 4.80 -20.92
N GLN A 70 8.38 6.14 -20.93
CA GLN A 70 8.91 7.10 -21.90
C GLN A 70 8.43 7.04 -23.36
N ALA A 71 7.88 8.18 -23.83
CA ALA A 71 7.93 8.56 -25.24
C ALA A 71 9.33 9.12 -25.57
N LEU A 72 9.83 8.92 -26.79
CA LEU A 72 11.10 9.50 -27.25
C LEU A 72 11.11 11.03 -27.11
N ALA A 73 12.29 11.58 -26.89
CA ALA A 73 12.55 12.97 -27.22
C ALA A 73 12.28 13.22 -28.71
N GLU A 74 11.72 14.37 -29.04
CA GLU A 74 11.39 14.76 -30.42
C GLU A 74 12.65 14.63 -31.32
N GLY A 75 12.57 13.80 -32.36
CA GLY A 75 13.67 13.55 -33.30
C GLY A 75 14.52 12.28 -33.06
N ALA A 76 14.22 11.48 -32.03
CA ALA A 76 14.92 10.20 -31.83
C ALA A 76 14.30 9.03 -32.65
N ASN A 77 15.09 7.98 -32.91
CA ASN A 77 14.66 6.83 -33.71
C ASN A 77 13.57 6.02 -32.98
N PRO A 78 12.50 5.57 -33.67
CA PRO A 78 11.41 4.80 -33.07
C PRO A 78 11.92 3.45 -32.52
N THR A 79 12.11 3.38 -31.20
CA THR A 79 12.29 2.14 -30.43
C THR A 79 10.96 1.54 -29.94
N ILE A 80 10.98 0.30 -29.46
CA ILE A 80 9.77 -0.31 -28.89
C ILE A 80 9.21 0.46 -27.69
N PHE A 81 10.08 1.11 -26.90
CA PHE A 81 9.70 1.83 -25.69
C PHE A 81 8.83 3.06 -25.94
N ASN A 82 8.86 3.64 -27.14
CA ASN A 82 7.99 4.74 -27.58
C ASN A 82 6.89 4.30 -28.55
N SER A 83 6.80 2.99 -28.83
CA SER A 83 5.80 2.43 -29.72
C SER A 83 4.54 2.03 -28.95
N GLY A 84 3.45 1.74 -29.66
CA GLY A 84 2.22 1.21 -29.06
C GLY A 84 2.39 -0.16 -28.38
N TRP A 85 3.50 -0.87 -28.60
CA TRP A 85 3.72 -2.21 -28.05
C TRP A 85 3.80 -2.24 -26.53
N VAL A 86 4.32 -1.18 -25.92
CA VAL A 86 4.34 -1.02 -24.46
C VAL A 86 2.93 -1.05 -23.87
N TRP A 87 1.99 -0.35 -24.52
CA TRP A 87 0.56 -0.37 -24.14
C TRP A 87 -0.06 -1.74 -24.34
N VAL A 88 0.32 -2.48 -25.39
CA VAL A 88 -0.16 -3.85 -25.61
C VAL A 88 0.25 -4.77 -24.47
N VAL A 89 1.51 -4.70 -24.03
CA VAL A 89 2.01 -5.51 -22.89
C VAL A 89 1.33 -5.12 -21.58
N SER A 90 1.20 -3.82 -21.30
CA SER A 90 0.53 -3.33 -20.10
C SER A 90 -0.96 -3.71 -20.07
N LEU A 91 -1.69 -3.49 -21.16
CA LEU A 91 -3.10 -3.85 -21.28
C LEU A 91 -3.31 -5.37 -21.22
N ALA A 92 -2.45 -6.16 -21.83
CA ALA A 92 -2.52 -7.62 -21.72
C ALA A 92 -2.37 -8.06 -20.26
N THR A 93 -1.43 -7.45 -19.52
CA THR A 93 -1.22 -7.72 -18.10
C THR A 93 -2.44 -7.30 -17.26
N LEU A 94 -2.94 -6.09 -17.46
CA LEU A 94 -4.11 -5.54 -16.76
C LEU A 94 -5.36 -6.38 -17.01
N LEU A 95 -5.70 -6.62 -18.28
CA LEU A 95 -6.91 -7.36 -18.65
C LEU A 95 -6.84 -8.80 -18.20
N SER A 96 -5.70 -9.47 -18.36
CA SER A 96 -5.54 -10.84 -17.85
C SER A 96 -5.68 -10.90 -16.34
N THR A 97 -5.08 -9.96 -15.59
CA THR A 97 -5.25 -9.84 -14.14
C THR A 97 -6.72 -9.69 -13.75
N ILE A 98 -7.46 -8.78 -14.39
CA ILE A 98 -8.89 -8.56 -14.12
C ILE A 98 -9.70 -9.83 -14.43
N LEU A 99 -9.47 -10.45 -15.58
CA LEU A 99 -10.17 -11.67 -15.98
C LEU A 99 -9.87 -12.81 -14.99
N PHE A 100 -8.62 -12.97 -14.57
CA PHE A 100 -8.22 -13.96 -13.57
C PHE A 100 -8.86 -13.69 -12.21
N SER A 101 -8.86 -12.45 -11.73
CA SER A 101 -9.50 -12.06 -10.47
C SER A 101 -11.02 -12.33 -10.46
N LYS A 102 -11.69 -12.21 -11.60
CA LYS A 102 -13.13 -12.43 -11.71
C LYS A 102 -13.51 -13.90 -11.92
N TYR A 103 -12.78 -14.60 -12.78
CA TYR A 103 -13.24 -15.90 -13.31
C TYR A 103 -12.55 -17.11 -12.67
N LEU A 104 -11.33 -16.98 -12.14
CA LEU A 104 -10.67 -18.09 -11.47
C LEU A 104 -11.36 -18.39 -10.13
N LYS A 105 -11.36 -19.67 -9.74
CA LYS A 105 -11.98 -20.15 -8.51
C LYS A 105 -11.00 -21.01 -7.71
N GLY A 106 -11.24 -21.15 -6.42
CA GLY A 106 -10.48 -22.03 -5.54
C GLY A 106 -9.06 -21.50 -5.26
N PHE A 107 -8.05 -22.32 -5.50
CA PHE A 107 -6.65 -21.92 -5.29
C PHE A 107 -6.20 -20.85 -6.29
N LEU A 108 -6.61 -20.97 -7.56
CA LEU A 108 -6.17 -20.07 -8.63
C LEU A 108 -6.70 -18.63 -8.48
N SER A 109 -7.79 -18.42 -7.74
CA SER A 109 -8.32 -17.08 -7.47
C SER A 109 -7.44 -16.26 -6.53
N GLN A 110 -6.39 -16.84 -5.95
CA GLN A 110 -5.42 -16.18 -5.08
C GLN A 110 -4.17 -15.72 -5.84
N LEU A 111 -3.99 -16.19 -7.07
CA LEU A 111 -2.85 -15.89 -7.93
C LEU A 111 -3.13 -14.96 -9.14
N PRO A 112 -4.23 -14.16 -9.23
CA PRO A 112 -4.46 -13.29 -10.39
C PRO A 112 -3.29 -12.37 -10.74
N LEU A 113 -2.64 -11.76 -9.73
CA LEU A 113 -1.49 -10.88 -9.95
C LEU A 113 -0.30 -11.63 -10.54
N LEU A 114 0.00 -12.83 -10.04
CA LEU A 114 1.08 -13.67 -10.55
C LEU A 114 0.80 -14.14 -11.98
N LEU A 115 -0.41 -14.64 -12.24
CA LEU A 115 -0.82 -15.13 -13.55
C LEU A 115 -0.91 -14.01 -14.58
N GLY A 116 -1.38 -12.82 -14.18
CA GLY A 116 -1.39 -11.63 -15.02
C GLY A 116 0.03 -11.22 -15.43
N ALA A 117 0.97 -11.19 -14.46
CA ALA A 117 2.38 -10.93 -14.72
C ALA A 117 2.98 -11.94 -15.72
N CYS A 118 2.64 -13.22 -15.58
CA CYS A 118 3.07 -14.27 -16.51
C CYS A 118 2.56 -13.99 -17.93
N VAL A 119 1.28 -13.63 -18.10
CA VAL A 119 0.72 -13.27 -19.42
C VAL A 119 1.43 -12.05 -20.00
N GLY A 120 1.65 -11.02 -19.19
CA GLY A 120 2.40 -9.83 -19.59
C GLY A 120 3.80 -10.14 -20.09
N CYS A 121 4.54 -10.97 -19.34
CA CYS A 121 5.89 -11.40 -19.72
C CYS A 121 5.86 -12.25 -21.00
N LEU A 122 4.86 -13.13 -21.18
CA LEU A 122 4.70 -13.89 -22.42
C LEU A 122 4.47 -12.98 -23.62
N VAL A 123 3.61 -11.97 -23.50
CA VAL A 123 3.37 -10.99 -24.56
C VAL A 123 4.64 -10.19 -24.87
N ALA A 124 5.37 -9.74 -23.85
CA ALA A 124 6.66 -9.06 -24.04
C ALA A 124 7.70 -9.96 -24.76
N GLY A 125 7.74 -11.25 -24.42
CA GLY A 125 8.58 -12.23 -25.09
C GLY A 125 8.19 -12.45 -26.55
N LEU A 126 6.89 -12.48 -26.87
CA LEU A 126 6.42 -12.58 -28.25
C LEU A 126 6.80 -11.34 -29.07
N VAL A 127 6.67 -10.14 -28.49
CA VAL A 127 7.12 -8.89 -29.12
C VAL A 127 8.61 -8.94 -29.46
N TYR A 128 9.44 -9.50 -28.59
CA TYR A 128 10.86 -9.71 -28.86
C TYR A 128 11.09 -10.70 -30.02
N VAL A 129 10.39 -11.84 -30.02
CA VAL A 129 10.57 -12.89 -31.05
C VAL A 129 10.15 -12.43 -32.45
N ILE A 130 9.14 -11.55 -32.58
CA ILE A 130 8.67 -11.03 -33.88
C ILE A 130 9.54 -9.89 -34.44
N GLY A 131 10.73 -9.66 -33.88
CA GLY A 131 11.69 -8.66 -34.34
C GLY A 131 11.71 -7.37 -33.52
N GLY A 132 11.06 -7.37 -32.36
CA GLY A 132 11.11 -6.25 -31.43
C GLY A 132 12.34 -6.22 -30.53
N GLU A 133 12.60 -5.08 -29.91
CA GLU A 133 13.58 -4.97 -28.83
C GLU A 133 13.08 -5.64 -27.54
N SER A 134 14.01 -6.17 -26.74
CA SER A 134 13.66 -6.81 -25.46
C SER A 134 13.21 -5.76 -24.45
N MET A 135 12.00 -5.91 -23.92
CA MET A 135 11.49 -5.12 -22.81
C MET A 135 11.94 -5.66 -21.44
N PHE A 136 12.55 -6.84 -21.38
CA PHE A 136 13.00 -7.44 -20.13
C PHE A 136 14.15 -6.63 -19.54
N ARG A 137 14.06 -6.40 -18.24
CA ARG A 137 15.05 -5.65 -17.51
C ARG A 137 16.22 -6.56 -17.11
N THR A 138 17.35 -5.92 -16.84
CA THR A 138 18.53 -6.56 -16.29
C THR A 138 18.98 -5.79 -15.06
N ILE A 139 19.43 -6.52 -14.05
CA ILE A 139 20.12 -5.93 -12.90
C ILE A 139 21.59 -5.77 -13.28
N ALA A 140 22.16 -4.59 -13.03
CA ALA A 140 23.62 -4.44 -13.09
C ALA A 140 24.25 -5.32 -12.00
N ASP A 141 25.35 -6.02 -12.33
CA ASP A 141 26.06 -6.91 -11.40
C ASP A 141 25.22 -8.08 -10.85
N SER A 142 24.35 -8.67 -11.68
CA SER A 142 23.61 -9.88 -11.28
C SER A 142 24.57 -11.02 -10.96
N SER A 143 24.55 -11.48 -9.71
CA SER A 143 25.32 -12.66 -9.32
C SER A 143 24.82 -13.90 -10.04
N THR A 144 25.75 -14.78 -10.41
CA THR A 144 25.45 -16.12 -10.95
C THR A 144 25.33 -17.18 -9.85
N ALA A 145 25.64 -16.82 -8.58
CA ALA A 145 25.51 -17.72 -7.46
C ALA A 145 24.03 -18.05 -7.21
N ILE A 146 23.72 -19.31 -6.93
CA ILE A 146 22.34 -19.76 -6.65
C ILE A 146 21.80 -19.13 -5.36
N PHE A 147 22.68 -18.94 -4.37
CA PHE A 147 22.35 -18.28 -3.11
C PHE A 147 23.22 -17.05 -2.90
N GLN A 148 22.60 -15.95 -2.49
CA GLN A 148 23.29 -14.73 -2.11
C GLN A 148 22.58 -14.06 -0.94
N ILE A 149 23.37 -13.51 -0.02
CA ILE A 149 22.85 -12.73 1.10
C ILE A 149 22.30 -11.39 0.58
N PRO A 150 21.06 -10.99 0.93
CA PRO A 150 20.53 -9.67 0.61
C PRO A 150 21.47 -8.55 1.04
N LYS A 151 21.51 -7.47 0.26
CA LYS A 151 22.37 -6.33 0.59
C LYS A 151 21.79 -5.57 1.78
N PHE A 152 22.49 -5.64 2.91
CA PHE A 152 22.16 -4.87 4.10
C PHE A 152 22.79 -3.48 4.05
N THR A 153 22.03 -2.47 4.46
CA THR A 153 22.51 -1.11 4.75
C THR A 153 22.04 -0.73 6.14
N PHE A 154 22.73 0.23 6.79
CA PHE A 154 22.43 0.64 8.16
C PHE A 154 22.01 2.11 8.22
N PRO A 155 21.09 2.49 9.11
CA PRO A 155 20.58 3.85 9.18
C PRO A 155 21.68 4.86 9.53
N LYS A 156 21.74 5.95 8.76
CA LYS A 156 22.57 7.13 9.06
C LYS A 156 21.67 8.26 9.56
N ALA A 157 22.00 8.82 10.72
CA ALA A 157 21.24 9.90 11.32
C ALA A 157 21.12 11.10 10.37
N SER A 158 19.89 11.55 10.12
CA SER A 158 19.60 12.71 9.29
C SER A 158 18.28 13.34 9.72
N TRP A 159 18.36 14.58 10.21
CA TRP A 159 17.17 15.34 10.62
C TRP A 159 16.27 15.64 9.43
N LEU A 160 16.85 15.88 8.25
CA LEU A 160 16.11 16.07 7.01
C LEU A 160 15.26 14.83 6.68
N ALA A 161 15.84 13.63 6.77
CA ALA A 161 15.11 12.39 6.54
C ALA A 161 14.01 12.15 7.58
N VAL A 162 14.23 12.53 8.84
CA VAL A 162 13.18 12.49 9.87
C VAL A 162 12.01 13.37 9.46
N TRP A 163 12.23 14.64 9.11
CA TRP A 163 11.13 15.53 8.72
C TRP A 163 10.41 15.09 7.45
N SER A 164 11.13 14.51 6.49
CA SER A 164 10.53 14.08 5.22
C SER A 164 9.76 12.77 5.32
N ILE A 165 10.21 11.82 6.17
CA ILE A 165 9.67 10.45 6.19
C ILE A 165 8.83 10.19 7.43
N MET A 166 9.26 10.60 8.63
CA MET A 166 8.57 10.30 9.89
C MET A 166 7.06 10.63 9.87
N PRO A 167 6.58 11.72 9.23
CA PRO A 167 5.15 12.00 9.16
C PRO A 167 4.33 10.93 8.43
N ILE A 168 4.96 10.03 7.64
CA ILE A 168 4.25 8.94 6.97
C ILE A 168 3.53 8.01 7.96
N ALA A 169 4.07 7.85 9.19
CA ALA A 169 3.41 7.09 10.25
C ALA A 169 1.99 7.60 10.55
N LEU A 170 1.78 8.92 10.42
CA LEU A 170 0.47 9.52 10.65
C LEU A 170 -0.53 9.20 9.54
N ALA A 171 -0.04 8.94 8.32
CA ALA A 171 -0.85 8.49 7.19
C ALA A 171 -1.18 6.99 7.28
N THR A 172 -0.26 6.17 7.80
CA THR A 172 -0.47 4.72 7.93
C THR A 172 -1.37 4.35 9.10
N ILE A 173 -1.49 5.17 10.15
CA ILE A 173 -2.42 4.88 11.27
C ILE A 173 -3.88 4.69 10.79
N PRO A 174 -4.49 5.62 10.02
CA PRO A 174 -5.82 5.39 9.44
C PRO A 174 -5.91 4.14 8.56
N GLU A 175 -4.86 3.80 7.82
CA GLU A 175 -4.77 2.61 6.98
C GLU A 175 -4.74 1.32 7.82
N SER A 176 -3.88 1.23 8.82
CA SER A 176 -3.82 0.11 9.77
C SER A 176 -5.15 -0.04 10.52
N THR A 177 -5.81 1.07 10.84
CA THR A 177 -7.16 1.08 11.43
C THR A 177 -8.19 0.46 10.47
N ALA A 178 -8.18 0.88 9.20
CA ALA A 178 -9.04 0.31 8.16
C ALA A 178 -8.84 -1.21 7.99
N HIS A 179 -7.59 -1.67 7.93
CA HIS A 179 -7.25 -3.09 7.86
C HIS A 179 -7.73 -3.87 9.08
N MET A 180 -7.67 -3.29 10.27
CA MET A 180 -8.19 -3.92 11.48
C MET A 180 -9.71 -4.06 11.49
N TYR A 181 -10.45 -3.05 11.02
CA TYR A 181 -11.90 -3.19 10.84
C TYR A 181 -12.24 -4.27 9.81
N GLN A 182 -11.52 -4.30 8.68
CA GLN A 182 -11.75 -5.28 7.63
C GLN A 182 -11.50 -6.71 8.14
N LEU A 183 -10.41 -6.92 8.90
CA LEU A 183 -10.12 -8.21 9.53
C LEU A 183 -11.21 -8.60 10.53
N ASP A 184 -11.66 -7.65 11.36
CA ASP A 184 -12.72 -7.87 12.35
C ASP A 184 -14.03 -8.35 11.70
N VAL A 185 -14.46 -7.66 10.64
CA VAL A 185 -15.63 -8.03 9.86
C VAL A 185 -15.50 -9.45 9.32
N TYR A 186 -14.41 -9.76 8.61
CA TYR A 186 -14.27 -11.04 7.91
C TYR A 186 -14.18 -12.22 8.88
N VAL A 187 -13.46 -12.06 9.99
CA VAL A 187 -13.35 -13.10 11.02
C VAL A 187 -14.70 -13.34 11.69
N ASN A 188 -15.43 -12.27 12.05
CA ASN A 188 -16.75 -12.40 12.68
C ASN A 188 -17.83 -12.93 11.72
N ASP A 189 -17.82 -12.54 10.45
CA ASP A 189 -18.70 -13.10 9.41
C ASP A 189 -18.46 -14.61 9.24
N LEU A 190 -17.19 -15.04 9.18
CA LEU A 190 -16.86 -16.46 9.14
C LEU A 190 -17.32 -17.20 10.40
N ALA A 191 -17.12 -16.61 11.59
CA ALA A 191 -17.54 -17.19 12.87
C ALA A 191 -19.06 -17.39 12.94
N LYS A 192 -19.85 -16.43 12.41
CA LYS A 192 -21.31 -16.51 12.25
C LYS A 192 -21.71 -17.60 11.27
N LYS A 193 -21.11 -17.62 10.07
CA LYS A 193 -21.37 -18.65 9.04
C LYS A 193 -21.05 -20.07 9.51
N LYS A 194 -20.05 -20.22 10.40
CA LYS A 194 -19.69 -21.50 11.03
C LYS A 194 -20.48 -21.82 12.30
N GLN A 195 -21.43 -20.97 12.72
CA GLN A 195 -22.20 -21.15 13.96
C GLN A 195 -21.31 -21.42 15.20
N SER A 196 -20.12 -20.82 15.23
CA SER A 196 -19.09 -21.17 16.22
C SER A 196 -19.32 -20.56 17.61
N GLY A 197 -20.28 -19.63 17.75
CA GLY A 197 -20.52 -18.86 18.98
C GLY A 197 -19.41 -17.87 19.35
N LYS A 198 -18.30 -17.83 18.60
CA LYS A 198 -17.16 -16.95 18.88
C LYS A 198 -17.43 -15.54 18.35
N LYS A 199 -17.16 -14.55 19.19
CA LYS A 199 -17.12 -13.13 18.82
C LYS A 199 -15.71 -12.62 19.05
N TYR A 200 -15.15 -11.97 18.04
CA TYR A 200 -13.85 -11.33 18.12
C TYR A 200 -14.05 -9.82 18.15
N ASN A 201 -13.17 -9.13 18.87
CA ASN A 201 -13.05 -7.68 18.81
C ASN A 201 -11.60 -7.33 18.48
N LEU A 202 -11.28 -7.36 17.19
CA LEU A 202 -9.92 -7.13 16.70
C LEU A 202 -9.61 -5.63 16.64
N VAL A 203 -10.63 -4.78 16.52
CA VAL A 203 -10.49 -3.31 16.56
C VAL A 203 -9.93 -2.85 17.91
N GLU A 204 -10.36 -3.45 19.02
CA GLU A 204 -9.78 -3.20 20.36
C GLU A 204 -8.28 -3.51 20.45
N LYS A 205 -7.76 -4.33 19.54
CA LYS A 205 -6.33 -4.69 19.47
C LYS A 205 -5.54 -3.80 18.51
N LEU A 206 -6.14 -2.72 17.98
CA LEU A 206 -5.45 -1.77 17.12
C LEU A 206 -4.13 -1.27 17.73
N TYR A 207 -4.08 -1.03 19.04
CA TYR A 207 -2.84 -0.62 19.70
C TYR A 207 -1.70 -1.64 19.54
N LEU A 208 -2.01 -2.95 19.57
CA LEU A 208 -1.01 -4.01 19.33
C LEU A 208 -0.58 -4.03 17.87
N ASN A 209 -1.50 -3.75 16.94
CA ASN A 209 -1.18 -3.64 15.53
C ASN A 209 -0.23 -2.47 15.27
N LEU A 210 -0.52 -1.28 15.79
CA LEU A 210 0.35 -0.09 15.62
C LEU A 210 1.73 -0.27 16.28
N ILE A 211 1.79 -0.93 17.44
CA ILE A 211 3.07 -1.29 18.05
C ILE A 211 3.82 -2.31 17.18
N GLY A 212 3.13 -3.30 16.63
CA GLY A 212 3.69 -4.30 15.71
C GLY A 212 4.23 -3.68 14.42
N ASP A 213 3.45 -2.79 13.79
CA ASP A 213 3.84 -2.02 12.61
C ASP A 213 5.11 -1.22 12.91
N GLY A 214 5.15 -0.51 14.03
CA GLY A 214 6.31 0.28 14.41
C GLY A 214 7.57 -0.55 14.73
N ILE A 215 7.42 -1.72 15.37
CA ILE A 215 8.53 -2.66 15.55
C ILE A 215 9.01 -3.18 14.19
N GLY A 216 8.07 -3.51 13.28
CA GLY A 216 8.37 -3.94 11.92
C GLY A 216 9.18 -2.90 11.15
N ASP A 217 8.75 -1.64 11.19
CA ASP A 217 9.44 -0.51 10.57
C ASP A 217 10.84 -0.31 11.14
N ILE A 218 11.00 -0.42 12.47
CA ILE A 218 12.32 -0.32 13.10
C ILE A 218 13.23 -1.45 12.58
N VAL A 219 12.77 -2.70 12.63
CA VAL A 219 13.56 -3.86 12.18
C VAL A 219 13.92 -3.73 10.70
N ALA A 220 12.94 -3.43 9.84
CA ALA A 220 13.15 -3.23 8.40
C ALA A 220 14.12 -2.05 8.14
N GLY A 221 13.90 -0.92 8.80
CA GLY A 221 14.74 0.26 8.72
C GLY A 221 16.18 0.00 9.20
N PHE A 222 16.44 -0.94 10.10
CA PHE A 222 17.80 -1.30 10.50
C PHE A 222 18.54 -2.18 9.49
N ILE A 223 17.82 -2.92 8.64
CA ILE A 223 18.39 -3.90 7.71
C ILE A 223 18.32 -3.48 6.24
N GLY A 224 17.83 -2.28 5.93
CA GLY A 224 17.75 -1.75 4.56
C GLY A 224 16.41 -1.99 3.87
N GLY A 225 15.41 -2.44 4.62
CA GLY A 225 14.04 -2.62 4.15
C GLY A 225 13.24 -1.31 4.14
N PRO A 226 12.15 -1.25 3.35
CA PRO A 226 11.21 -0.14 3.38
C PRO A 226 10.34 -0.19 4.65
N ALA A 227 9.65 0.92 4.95
CA ALA A 227 8.55 0.91 5.90
C ALA A 227 7.42 -0.01 5.39
N GLY A 228 6.70 -0.63 6.32
CA GLY A 228 5.64 -1.59 6.02
C GLY A 228 4.35 -1.31 6.79
N THR A 229 3.28 -1.95 6.35
CA THR A 229 1.97 -1.97 7.02
C THR A 229 1.27 -3.29 6.69
N ASN A 230 0.08 -3.52 7.24
CA ASN A 230 -0.74 -4.66 6.89
C ASN A 230 -1.12 -4.62 5.40
N TYR A 231 -1.15 -5.78 4.73
CA TYR A 231 -1.54 -5.87 3.32
C TYR A 231 -3.02 -6.24 3.18
N GLY A 232 -3.83 -5.34 2.63
CA GLY A 232 -5.24 -5.57 2.33
C GLY A 232 -5.49 -6.75 1.38
N GLU A 233 -4.55 -7.03 0.46
CA GLU A 233 -4.57 -8.18 -0.44
C GLU A 233 -4.47 -9.50 0.32
N ASN A 234 -3.61 -9.54 1.35
CA ASN A 234 -3.47 -10.72 2.20
C ASN A 234 -4.73 -10.92 3.07
N ILE A 235 -5.31 -9.82 3.58
CA ILE A 235 -6.59 -9.85 4.31
C ILE A 235 -7.72 -10.37 3.43
N SER A 236 -7.80 -9.89 2.19
CA SER A 236 -8.76 -10.35 1.18
C SER A 236 -8.56 -11.84 0.85
N THR A 237 -7.31 -12.29 0.74
CA THR A 237 -6.98 -13.71 0.53
C THR A 237 -7.43 -14.57 1.70
N MET A 238 -7.25 -14.11 2.95
CA MET A 238 -7.75 -14.81 4.13
C MET A 238 -9.28 -14.89 4.14
N ALA A 239 -9.98 -13.84 3.70
CA ALA A 239 -11.44 -13.82 3.58
C ALA A 239 -11.96 -14.86 2.56
N ILE A 240 -11.29 -14.99 1.42
CA ILE A 240 -11.65 -15.94 0.36
C ILE A 240 -11.33 -17.38 0.80
N THR A 241 -10.13 -17.61 1.33
CA THR A 241 -9.67 -18.95 1.75
C THR A 241 -10.32 -19.42 3.04
N LYS A 242 -10.84 -18.49 3.85
CA LYS A 242 -11.37 -18.73 5.19
C LYS A 242 -10.30 -19.26 6.15
N VAL A 243 -9.03 -18.93 5.90
CA VAL A 243 -7.88 -19.32 6.72
C VAL A 243 -7.28 -18.08 7.37
N PHE A 244 -7.56 -17.89 8.67
CA PHE A 244 -7.02 -16.79 9.49
C PHE A 244 -5.95 -17.28 10.47
N SER A 245 -5.18 -18.28 10.07
CA SER A 245 -4.22 -18.98 10.95
C SER A 245 -2.90 -18.20 11.05
N VAL A 246 -2.54 -17.75 12.26
CA VAL A 246 -1.26 -17.06 12.52
C VAL A 246 -0.04 -17.92 12.12
N PRO A 247 0.03 -19.23 12.43
CA PRO A 247 1.12 -20.09 11.94
C PRO A 247 1.28 -20.11 10.42
N VAL A 248 0.19 -19.98 9.65
CA VAL A 248 0.26 -19.92 8.18
C VAL A 248 0.97 -18.65 7.73
N ILE A 249 0.68 -17.52 8.36
CA ILE A 249 1.34 -16.24 8.08
C ILE A 249 2.83 -16.29 8.46
N ILE A 250 3.16 -16.90 9.61
CA ILE A 250 4.57 -17.11 10.01
C ILE A 250 5.29 -17.99 8.99
N GLY A 251 4.67 -19.09 8.56
CA GLY A 251 5.23 -19.95 7.51
C GLY A 251 5.49 -19.20 6.21
N ALA A 252 4.54 -18.37 5.77
CA ALA A 252 4.71 -17.52 4.59
C ALA A 252 5.87 -16.52 4.75
N ALA A 253 6.03 -15.92 5.92
CA ALA A 253 7.14 -15.01 6.21
C ALA A 253 8.51 -15.71 6.17
N VAL A 254 8.60 -16.92 6.75
CA VAL A 254 9.84 -17.73 6.71
C VAL A 254 10.18 -18.14 5.28
N ILE A 255 9.19 -18.57 4.50
CA ILE A 255 9.38 -18.89 3.08
C ILE A 255 9.88 -17.65 2.33
N ALA A 256 9.24 -16.49 2.51
CA ALA A 256 9.66 -15.24 1.86
C ALA A 256 11.11 -14.86 2.23
N MET A 257 11.49 -15.01 3.51
CA MET A 257 12.86 -14.79 3.95
C MET A 257 13.84 -15.73 3.23
N ILE A 258 13.56 -17.03 3.16
CA ILE A 258 14.43 -18.00 2.46
C ILE A 258 14.51 -17.67 0.96
N MET A 259 13.37 -17.36 0.33
CA MET A 259 13.31 -17.01 -1.10
C MET A 259 14.10 -15.74 -1.42
N SER A 260 14.27 -14.81 -0.46
CA SER A 260 15.09 -13.62 -0.66
C SER A 260 16.58 -13.91 -0.87
N PHE A 261 17.07 -15.08 -0.42
CA PHE A 261 18.44 -15.53 -0.66
C PHE A 261 18.60 -16.23 -2.01
N PHE A 262 17.51 -16.56 -2.70
CA PHE A 262 17.54 -17.35 -3.93
C PHE A 262 17.68 -16.44 -5.15
N THR A 263 18.93 -16.22 -5.57
CA THR A 263 19.30 -15.29 -6.66
C THR A 263 18.56 -15.54 -7.97
N PRO A 264 18.30 -16.78 -8.44
CA PRO A 264 17.56 -16.99 -9.67
C PRO A 264 16.15 -16.40 -9.64
N LEU A 265 15.45 -16.48 -8.51
CA LEU A 265 14.14 -15.83 -8.37
C LEU A 265 14.29 -14.31 -8.33
N VAL A 266 15.27 -13.79 -7.59
CA VAL A 266 15.53 -12.34 -7.52
C VAL A 266 15.78 -11.77 -8.93
N ASN A 267 16.67 -12.41 -9.70
CA ASN A 267 16.95 -12.04 -11.09
C ASN A 267 15.71 -12.12 -11.96
N LEU A 268 14.86 -13.15 -11.79
CA LEU A 268 13.60 -13.29 -12.51
C LEU A 268 12.65 -12.11 -12.21
N ILE A 269 12.44 -11.77 -10.93
CA ILE A 269 11.55 -10.67 -10.52
C ILE A 269 12.03 -9.34 -11.11
N TYR A 270 13.33 -9.06 -10.99
CA TYR A 270 13.89 -7.84 -11.54
C TYR A 270 13.93 -7.80 -13.07
N SER A 271 13.85 -8.96 -13.74
CA SER A 271 13.76 -9.02 -15.21
C SER A 271 12.39 -8.64 -15.77
N ILE A 272 11.34 -8.66 -14.94
CA ILE A 272 9.97 -8.33 -15.35
C ILE A 272 9.97 -6.93 -16.00
N PRO A 273 9.40 -6.76 -17.21
CA PRO A 273 9.29 -5.47 -17.87
C PRO A 273 8.50 -4.44 -17.04
N LEU A 274 8.88 -3.16 -17.12
CA LEU A 274 8.11 -2.07 -16.46
C LEU A 274 6.66 -2.05 -16.93
N ALA A 275 6.40 -2.21 -18.23
CA ALA A 275 5.05 -2.23 -18.77
C ALA A 275 4.15 -3.31 -18.13
N VAL A 276 4.72 -4.46 -17.77
CA VAL A 276 4.00 -5.52 -17.03
C VAL A 276 3.72 -5.05 -15.59
N ILE A 277 4.71 -4.49 -14.91
CA ILE A 277 4.55 -3.93 -13.57
C ILE A 277 3.47 -2.85 -13.55
N GLY A 278 3.53 -1.88 -14.46
CA GLY A 278 2.52 -0.83 -14.56
C GLY A 278 1.12 -1.37 -14.85
N GLY A 279 0.99 -2.41 -15.68
CA GLY A 279 -0.29 -3.10 -15.91
C GLY A 279 -0.88 -3.72 -14.62
N LEU A 280 -0.02 -4.27 -13.75
CA LEU A 280 -0.43 -4.76 -12.43
C LEU A 280 -0.78 -3.61 -11.48
N GLU A 281 0.04 -2.57 -11.45
CA GLU A 281 -0.10 -1.40 -10.58
C GLU A 281 -1.41 -0.65 -10.83
N ILE A 282 -1.84 -0.51 -12.09
CA ILE A 282 -3.15 0.08 -12.43
C ILE A 282 -4.28 -0.65 -11.71
N TYR A 283 -4.27 -1.99 -11.72
CA TYR A 283 -5.28 -2.78 -11.02
C TYR A 283 -5.12 -2.70 -9.50
N LEU A 284 -3.89 -2.86 -8.99
CA LEU A 284 -3.61 -2.93 -7.56
C LEU A 284 -3.95 -1.62 -6.85
N PHE A 285 -3.42 -0.49 -7.32
CA PHE A 285 -3.65 0.81 -6.69
C PHE A 285 -5.10 1.27 -6.83
N GLY A 286 -5.75 0.94 -7.96
CA GLY A 286 -7.19 1.16 -8.14
C GLY A 286 -8.05 0.32 -7.18
N ALA A 287 -7.67 -0.95 -6.95
CA ALA A 287 -8.35 -1.82 -6.00
C ALA A 287 -8.18 -1.36 -4.55
N ILE A 288 -7.01 -0.85 -4.16
CA ILE A 288 -6.79 -0.21 -2.85
C ILE A 288 -7.74 0.99 -2.70
N ALA A 289 -7.85 1.85 -3.72
CA ALA A 289 -8.76 2.98 -3.66
C ALA A 289 -10.24 2.55 -3.54
N ALA A 290 -10.64 1.50 -4.28
CA ALA A 290 -11.98 0.94 -4.18
C ALA A 290 -12.29 0.36 -2.78
N GLN A 291 -11.30 -0.21 -2.09
CA GLN A 291 -11.45 -0.69 -0.71
C GLN A 291 -11.76 0.45 0.27
N GLY A 292 -11.16 1.63 0.08
CA GLY A 292 -11.51 2.83 0.85
C GLY A 292 -13.00 3.21 0.72
N ILE A 293 -13.57 3.08 -0.47
CA ILE A 293 -15.01 3.26 -0.71
C ILE A 293 -15.82 2.18 -0.01
N ALA A 294 -15.39 0.92 -0.11
CA ALA A 294 -16.07 -0.22 0.51
C ALA A 294 -16.19 -0.04 2.04
N ILE A 295 -15.14 0.47 2.70
CA ILE A 295 -15.16 0.78 4.14
C ILE A 295 -16.26 1.79 4.49
N MET A 296 -16.38 2.87 3.71
CA MET A 296 -17.42 3.89 3.94
C MET A 296 -18.83 3.34 3.73
N ILE A 297 -19.02 2.50 2.71
CA ILE A 297 -20.32 1.85 2.42
C ILE A 297 -20.68 0.88 3.56
N GLU A 298 -19.74 0.02 3.95
CA GLU A 298 -19.96 -1.00 4.96
C GLU A 298 -20.28 -0.39 6.33
N LYS A 299 -19.60 0.70 6.67
CA LYS A 299 -19.85 1.47 7.90
C LYS A 299 -21.00 2.47 7.78
N ARG A 300 -21.75 2.45 6.67
CA ARG A 300 -22.94 3.27 6.42
C ARG A 300 -22.71 4.76 6.66
N VAL A 301 -21.61 5.28 6.12
CA VAL A 301 -21.33 6.73 6.16
C VAL A 301 -22.45 7.48 5.47
N ASP A 302 -23.04 8.46 6.17
CA ASP A 302 -24.02 9.36 5.59
C ASP A 302 -23.33 10.35 4.63
N MET A 303 -23.45 10.09 3.33
CA MET A 303 -22.88 10.93 2.27
C MET A 303 -23.72 12.19 1.98
N PHE A 304 -24.86 12.39 2.66
CA PHE A 304 -25.67 13.61 2.57
C PHE A 304 -25.38 14.58 3.72
N SER A 305 -24.62 14.17 4.73
CA SER A 305 -24.15 15.05 5.80
C SER A 305 -23.13 16.05 5.26
N ALA A 306 -23.41 17.34 5.43
CA ALA A 306 -22.49 18.42 5.07
C ALA A 306 -21.12 18.29 5.78
N LYS A 307 -21.11 17.84 7.04
CA LYS A 307 -19.88 17.57 7.80
C LYS A 307 -19.04 16.49 7.12
N ASN A 308 -19.66 15.37 6.76
CA ASN A 308 -18.97 14.23 6.17
C ASN A 308 -18.41 14.61 4.79
N ILE A 309 -19.22 15.28 3.95
CA ILE A 309 -18.78 15.78 2.65
C ILE A 309 -17.57 16.70 2.79
N ALA A 310 -17.60 17.65 3.74
CA ALA A 310 -16.50 18.60 3.94
C ALA A 310 -15.19 17.89 4.31
N VAL A 311 -15.24 16.93 5.22
CA VAL A 311 -14.07 16.13 5.63
C VAL A 311 -13.52 15.32 4.45
N ILE A 312 -14.38 14.57 3.76
CA ILE A 312 -13.99 13.73 2.62
C ILE A 312 -13.37 14.60 1.51
N ALA A 313 -14.01 15.71 1.13
CA ALA A 313 -13.54 16.59 0.06
C ALA A 313 -12.17 17.18 0.36
N CYS A 314 -11.94 17.62 1.60
CA CYS A 314 -10.65 18.19 2.00
C CYS A 314 -9.53 17.14 1.99
N ILE A 315 -9.78 15.93 2.52
CA ILE A 315 -8.80 14.84 2.49
C ILE A 315 -8.41 14.51 1.04
N MET A 316 -9.41 14.37 0.17
CA MET A 316 -9.20 14.05 -1.24
C MET A 316 -8.36 15.11 -1.96
N ILE A 317 -8.69 16.39 -1.82
CA ILE A 317 -7.97 17.47 -2.53
C ILE A 317 -6.57 17.69 -1.96
N ILE A 318 -6.39 17.68 -0.63
CA ILE A 318 -5.06 17.86 -0.02
C ILE A 318 -4.15 16.68 -0.39
N GLY A 319 -4.65 15.45 -0.31
CA GLY A 319 -3.91 14.25 -0.62
C GLY A 319 -3.58 14.11 -2.11
N LEU A 320 -4.62 13.97 -2.94
CA LEU A 320 -4.47 13.71 -4.38
C LEU A 320 -3.97 14.96 -5.13
N GLY A 321 -4.57 16.12 -4.85
CA GLY A 321 -4.15 17.38 -5.46
C GLY A 321 -2.75 17.78 -5.04
N GLY A 322 -2.38 17.53 -3.77
CA GLY A 322 -1.03 17.72 -3.28
C GLY A 322 0.00 16.85 -4.01
N GLN A 323 -0.31 15.56 -4.21
CA GLN A 323 0.53 14.67 -5.01
C GLN A 323 0.69 15.16 -6.45
N TYR A 324 -0.43 15.49 -7.10
CA TYR A 324 -0.45 15.94 -8.50
C TYR A 324 0.33 17.24 -8.71
N LYS A 325 0.17 18.22 -7.82
CA LYS A 325 0.78 19.56 -7.99
C LYS A 325 2.20 19.68 -7.42
N PHE A 326 2.49 19.00 -6.32
CA PHE A 326 3.73 19.19 -5.55
C PHE A 326 4.59 17.93 -5.44
N GLY A 327 4.27 16.85 -6.17
CA GLY A 327 5.08 15.63 -6.15
C GLY A 327 5.09 14.92 -4.79
N GLY A 328 4.00 15.04 -4.03
CA GLY A 328 3.80 14.33 -2.76
C GLY A 328 4.22 15.08 -1.51
N ASN A 329 4.71 16.30 -1.66
CA ASN A 329 5.20 17.12 -0.55
C ASN A 329 4.69 18.57 -0.69
N ILE A 330 3.73 18.97 0.15
CA ILE A 330 3.18 20.32 0.12
C ILE A 330 4.18 21.27 0.78
N PRO A 331 4.64 22.33 0.08
CA PRO A 331 5.50 23.34 0.67
C PRO A 331 4.70 24.16 1.69
N PHE A 332 5.13 24.16 2.95
CA PHE A 332 4.51 24.89 4.04
C PHE A 332 5.57 25.72 4.79
N GLY A 333 5.78 26.95 4.32
CA GLY A 333 6.88 27.79 4.81
C GLY A 333 8.23 27.15 4.51
N SER A 334 9.06 26.97 5.54
CA SER A 334 10.35 26.26 5.43
C SER A 334 10.22 24.73 5.54
N PHE A 335 9.03 24.21 5.81
CA PHE A 335 8.78 22.78 5.95
C PHE A 335 8.13 22.19 4.70
N SER A 336 8.33 20.89 4.53
CA SER A 336 7.68 20.09 3.49
C SER A 336 6.79 19.06 4.18
N ILE A 337 5.48 19.14 3.97
CA ILE A 337 4.53 18.23 4.60
C ILE A 337 4.14 17.15 3.59
N PRO A 338 4.34 15.86 3.87
CA PRO A 338 3.86 14.79 3.01
C PRO A 338 2.35 14.90 2.79
N CYS A 339 1.89 14.89 1.54
CA CYS A 339 0.48 15.21 1.19
C CYS A 339 -0.51 14.29 1.91
N ILE A 340 -0.22 13.00 1.99
CA ILE A 340 -1.11 12.00 2.62
C ILE A 340 -1.18 12.24 4.14
N ALA A 341 -0.02 12.50 4.78
CA ALA A 341 0.03 12.80 6.21
C ALA A 341 -0.68 14.13 6.52
N GLY A 342 -0.46 15.16 5.70
CA GLY A 342 -1.16 16.44 5.80
C GLY A 342 -2.67 16.30 5.64
N ALA A 343 -3.12 15.49 4.68
CA ALA A 343 -4.53 15.19 4.48
C ALA A 343 -5.15 14.48 5.68
N ALA A 344 -4.43 13.50 6.25
CA ALA A 344 -4.86 12.77 7.44
C ALA A 344 -5.01 13.69 8.65
N ILE A 345 -3.97 14.47 8.97
CA ILE A 345 -3.98 15.41 10.10
C ILE A 345 -5.10 16.45 9.92
N PHE A 346 -5.21 17.04 8.73
CA PHE A 346 -6.24 18.04 8.46
C PHE A 346 -7.65 17.44 8.58
N GLY A 347 -7.87 16.24 8.03
CA GLY A 347 -9.15 15.53 8.13
C GLY A 347 -9.56 15.26 9.57
N ILE A 348 -8.62 14.80 10.41
CA ILE A 348 -8.84 14.55 11.84
C ILE A 348 -9.22 15.84 12.56
N LEU A 349 -8.45 16.91 12.35
CA LEU A 349 -8.70 18.20 12.99
C LEU A 349 -10.03 18.80 12.55
N LEU A 350 -10.33 18.76 11.24
CA LEU A 350 -11.58 19.28 10.70
C LEU A 350 -12.78 18.51 11.25
N ASN A 351 -12.70 17.17 11.29
CA ASN A 351 -13.75 16.36 11.88
C ASN A 351 -13.96 16.67 13.37
N ALA A 352 -12.87 16.86 14.13
CA ALA A 352 -12.95 17.21 15.54
C ALA A 352 -13.65 18.56 15.74
N VAL A 353 -13.27 19.59 14.97
CA VAL A 353 -13.88 20.94 15.02
C VAL A 353 -15.36 20.91 14.65
N LEU A 354 -15.72 20.22 13.56
CA LEU A 354 -17.10 20.14 13.09
C LEU A 354 -17.99 19.24 13.96
N SER A 355 -17.39 18.43 14.85
CA SER A 355 -18.12 17.60 15.82
C SER A 355 -18.33 18.31 17.17
N ILE A 356 -17.85 19.55 17.34
CA ILE A 356 -18.09 20.33 18.56
C ILE A 356 -19.57 20.71 18.62
N GLY A 357 -20.29 20.21 19.62
CA GLY A 357 -21.71 20.50 19.84
C GLY A 357 -22.68 19.51 19.22
N ASP A 358 -22.20 18.52 18.46
CA ASP A 358 -23.00 17.33 18.13
C ASP A 358 -23.26 16.57 19.46
N LYS A 359 -24.52 16.55 19.91
CA LYS A 359 -24.91 15.66 21.01
C LYS A 359 -24.70 14.23 20.54
N ASP A 360 -23.85 13.48 21.23
CA ASP A 360 -23.61 12.05 20.99
C ASP A 360 -24.96 11.32 20.95
N LYS A 361 -25.46 11.03 19.73
CA LYS A 361 -26.73 10.30 19.50
C LYS A 361 -26.60 8.79 19.79
N GLU A 362 -25.44 8.33 20.27
CA GLU A 362 -25.15 6.90 20.46
C GLU A 362 -25.65 6.32 21.79
N GLU A 363 -26.25 7.12 22.69
CA GLU A 363 -26.82 6.59 23.94
C GLU A 363 -28.29 6.13 23.84
N SER A 364 -28.95 6.21 22.68
CA SER A 364 -30.38 5.87 22.54
C SER A 364 -30.70 4.51 21.91
N GLU A 365 -29.72 3.65 21.66
CA GLU A 365 -29.95 2.27 21.19
C GLU A 365 -29.09 1.27 21.98
N ASN A 366 -29.47 1.03 23.25
CA ASN A 366 -29.15 -0.19 24.00
C ASN A 366 -30.34 -1.14 23.98
#